data_AF-A0A1A8NBU9-F1
#
_entry.id   AF-A0A1A8NBU9-F1
#
_cell.length_a   1.000
_cell.length_b   1.000
_cell.length_c   1.000
_cell.angle_alpha   90.00
_cell.angle_beta   90.00
_cell.angle_gamma   90.00
#
_symmetry.space_group_name_H-M   'P 1'
#
loop_
_entity.id
_entity.type
_entity.pdbx_description
1 polymer ?
#
loop_
_entity_poly.entity_id
_entity_poly.type
_entity_poly.pdbx_seq_one_letter_code
_entity_poly.pdbx_strand_id
1 'polypeptide(L)' 'VMPSGAMYLMVGIEMERFPDFKDDVDFTERLVTEQSVFCLPASAFEYPNFFRIVVTVPEEMMVEACIRIREFCQHYH' A
#
# COMPACT_ATOMS: atom_id res chain seq x y z
N VAL A 1 -2.01 -0.36 11.52
CA VAL A 1 -2.24 0.42 12.77
C VAL A 1 -3.40 1.37 12.54
N MET A 2 -4.42 1.41 13.41
CA MET A 2 -5.50 2.40 13.29
C MET A 2 -5.00 3.77 13.76
N PRO A 3 -5.03 4.82 12.92
CA PRO A 3 -4.52 6.13 13.30
C PRO A 3 -5.48 6.83 14.29
N SER A 4 -4.92 7.38 15.38
CA SER A 4 -5.66 8.21 16.35
C SER A 4 -5.51 9.72 16.08
N GLY A 5 -4.87 10.09 14.97
CA GLY A 5 -4.56 11.47 14.57
C GLY A 5 -3.66 11.50 13.32
N ALA A 6 -3.28 12.70 12.88
CA ALA A 6 -2.52 12.97 11.64
C ALA A 6 -3.31 12.71 10.34
N MET A 7 -2.59 12.59 9.22
CA MET A 7 -3.14 12.56 7.85
C MET A 7 -2.72 11.30 7.07
N TYR A 8 -2.25 10.27 7.76
CA TYR A 8 -1.75 9.04 7.13
C TYR A 8 -2.00 7.80 7.99
N LEU A 9 -1.98 6.65 7.33
CA LEU A 9 -2.02 5.32 7.94
C LEU A 9 -0.89 4.44 7.38
N MET A 10 -0.40 3.52 8.21
CA MET A 10 0.60 2.53 7.84
C MET A 10 -0.06 1.16 7.69
N VAL A 11 0.15 0.54 6.53
CA VAL A 11 -0.32 -0.80 6.18
C VAL A 11 0.85 -1.75 6.13
N GLY A 12 0.77 -2.86 6.86
CA GLY A 12 1.79 -3.90 6.83
C GLY A 12 1.55 -4.85 5.65
N ILE A 13 2.64 -5.27 5.02
CA ILE A 13 2.63 -6.28 3.97
C ILE A 13 3.14 -7.58 4.59
N GLU A 14 2.30 -8.62 4.58
CA GLU A 14 2.71 -9.97 4.97
C GLU A 14 3.53 -10.59 3.82
N MET A 15 4.80 -10.16 3.67
CA MET A 15 5.66 -10.53 2.53
C MET A 15 5.76 -12.05 2.29
N GLU A 16 5.61 -12.87 3.33
CA GLU A 16 5.57 -14.35 3.21
C GLU A 16 4.45 -14.86 2.28
N ARG A 17 3.38 -14.08 2.12
CA ARG A 17 2.23 -14.40 1.24
C ARG A 17 2.40 -13.90 -0.19
N PHE A 18 3.47 -13.16 -0.45
CA PHE A 18 3.67 -12.38 -1.67
C PHE A 18 5.06 -12.71 -2.26
N PRO A 19 5.29 -13.97 -2.71
CA PRO A 19 6.61 -14.46 -3.10
C PRO A 19 7.17 -13.78 -4.36
N ASP A 20 6.30 -13.14 -5.16
CA ASP A 20 6.68 -12.41 -6.37
C ASP A 20 7.29 -11.03 -6.09
N PHE A 21 7.32 -10.59 -4.83
CA PHE A 21 7.83 -9.29 -4.42
C PHE A 21 9.01 -9.42 -3.48
N LYS A 22 10.05 -8.63 -3.74
CA LYS A 22 11.26 -8.64 -2.93
C LYS A 22 11.09 -7.88 -1.60
N ASP A 23 10.47 -6.71 -1.66
CA ASP A 23 10.32 -5.76 -0.55
C ASP A 23 9.11 -4.83 -0.78
N ASP A 24 8.89 -3.90 0.14
CA ASP A 24 7.81 -2.91 0.06
C ASP A 24 7.99 -1.90 -1.08
N VAL A 25 9.23 -1.68 -1.54
CA VAL A 25 9.51 -0.81 -2.69
C VAL A 25 9.01 -1.48 -3.97
N ASP A 26 9.37 -2.73 -4.19
CA ASP A 26 8.91 -3.53 -5.34
C ASP A 26 7.38 -3.69 -5.36
N PHE A 27 6.78 -3.98 -4.19
CA PHE A 27 5.33 -4.06 -4.05
C PHE A 27 4.63 -2.75 -4.45
N THR A 28 5.12 -1.61 -3.97
CA THR A 28 4.51 -0.30 -4.26
C THR A 28 4.76 0.18 -5.69
N GLU A 29 5.92 -0.13 -6.28
CA GLU A 29 6.23 0.17 -7.69
C GLU A 29 5.28 -0.56 -8.63
N ARG A 30 5.00 -1.83 -8.34
CA ARG A 30 4.12 -2.67 -9.15
C ARG A 30 2.65 -2.31 -8.98
N LEU A 31 2.23 -1.94 -7.76
CA LEU A 31 0.90 -1.39 -7.49
C LEU A 31 0.65 -0.09 -8.27
N VAL A 32 1.64 0.80 -8.35
CA VAL A 32 1.56 2.02 -9.17
C VAL A 32 1.42 1.66 -10.65
N THR A 33 2.25 0.74 -11.13
CA THR A 33 2.34 0.41 -12.56
C THR A 33 1.09 -0.32 -13.06
N GLU A 34 0.53 -1.23 -12.27
CA GLU A 34 -0.60 -2.07 -12.68
C GLU A 34 -1.96 -1.44 -12.35
N GLN A 35 -2.07 -0.77 -11.20
CA GLN A 35 -3.36 -0.25 -10.70
C GLN A 35 -3.45 1.27 -10.72
N SER A 36 -2.37 1.99 -11.07
CA SER A 36 -2.29 3.45 -10.96
C SER A 36 -2.56 3.96 -9.54
N VAL A 37 -2.22 3.16 -8.52
CA VAL A 37 -2.36 3.55 -7.11
C VAL A 37 -0.99 3.84 -6.52
N PHE A 38 -0.74 5.12 -6.21
CA PHE A 38 0.51 5.54 -5.59
C PHE A 38 0.48 5.43 -4.08
N CYS A 39 1.37 4.58 -3.55
CA CYS A 39 1.61 4.38 -2.13
C CYS A 39 3.09 4.61 -1.84
N LEU A 40 3.41 5.20 -0.69
CA LEU A 40 4.82 5.45 -0.33
C LEU A 40 5.37 4.24 0.44
N PRO A 41 6.42 3.56 -0.05
CA PRO A 41 7.06 2.47 0.68
C PRO A 41 7.65 2.97 1.99
N ALA A 42 7.48 2.20 3.06
CA ALA A 42 7.91 2.59 4.40
C ALA A 42 9.41 2.39 4.64
N SER A 43 10.11 1.71 3.73
CA SER A 43 11.56 1.70 3.63
C SER A 43 12.16 3.13 3.56
N ALA A 44 11.42 4.11 3.01
CA ALA A 44 11.82 5.52 3.06
C ALA A 44 11.85 6.12 4.48
N PHE A 45 11.24 5.44 5.46
CA PHE A 45 11.21 5.79 6.89
C PHE A 45 11.96 4.77 7.75
N GLU A 46 12.86 3.98 7.16
CA GLU A 46 13.60 2.91 7.85
C GLU A 46 12.70 1.85 8.51
N TYR A 47 11.48 1.66 7.97
CA TYR A 47 10.49 0.72 8.50
C TYR A 47 9.99 -0.22 7.37
N PRO A 48 10.78 -1.22 6.97
CA PRO A 48 10.50 -2.06 5.79
C PRO A 48 9.25 -2.92 5.94
N ASN A 49 8.76 -3.49 4.83
CA ASN A 49 7.58 -4.35 4.74
C ASN A 49 6.25 -3.65 5.10
N PHE A 50 6.22 -2.32 5.00
CA PHE A 50 5.01 -1.51 5.17
C PHE A 50 4.91 -0.49 4.03
N PHE A 51 3.73 0.07 3.85
CA PHE A 51 3.54 1.26 3.02
C PHE A 51 2.59 2.24 3.69
N ARG A 52 2.70 3.51 3.28
CA ARG A 52 1.93 4.62 3.81
C ARG A 52 0.86 5.08 2.82
N ILE A 53 -0.37 5.20 3.30
CA ILE A 53 -1.49 5.82 2.59
C ILE A 53 -1.82 7.16 3.26
N VAL A 54 -2.09 8.19 2.46
CA VAL A 54 -2.61 9.48 2.96
C VAL A 54 -4.14 9.46 2.98
N VAL A 55 -4.75 9.91 4.07
CA VAL A 55 -6.21 9.88 4.26
C VAL A 55 -6.89 11.23 3.97
N THR A 56 -6.16 12.16 3.35
CA THR A 56 -6.64 13.50 3.01
C THR A 56 -7.29 13.59 1.63
N VAL A 57 -7.29 12.50 0.87
CA VAL A 57 -7.98 12.42 -0.43
C VAL A 57 -9.49 12.29 -0.22
N PRO A 58 -10.32 12.71 -1.19
CA PRO A 58 -11.77 12.50 -1.14
C PRO A 58 -12.13 11.03 -0.90
N GLU A 59 -13.22 10.80 -0.16
CA GLU A 59 -13.67 9.46 0.24
C GLU A 59 -13.86 8.54 -0.98
N GLU A 60 -14.49 9.04 -2.04
CA GLU A 60 -14.72 8.29 -3.29
C GLU A 60 -13.41 7.79 -3.91
N MET A 61 -12.36 8.62 -3.89
CA MET A 61 -11.04 8.25 -4.39
C MET A 61 -10.36 7.22 -3.49
N MET A 62 -10.53 7.34 -2.16
CA MET A 62 -10.00 6.36 -1.22
C MET A 62 -10.67 4.99 -1.41
N VAL A 63 -11.99 4.97 -1.57
CA VAL A 63 -12.75 3.73 -1.82
C VAL A 63 -12.28 3.05 -3.11
N GLU A 64 -12.13 3.82 -4.19
CA GLU A 64 -11.60 3.33 -5.46
C GLU A 64 -10.18 2.76 -5.31
N ALA A 65 -9.28 3.48 -4.63
CA ALA A 65 -7.93 3.00 -4.37
C ALA A 65 -7.93 1.71 -3.55
N CYS A 66 -8.80 1.58 -2.54
CA CYS A 66 -8.95 0.36 -1.76
C CYS A 66 -9.45 -0.83 -2.60
N ILE A 67 -10.38 -0.60 -3.53
CA ILE A 67 -10.87 -1.65 -4.44
C ILE A 67 -9.71 -2.16 -5.31
N ARG A 68 -8.92 -1.26 -5.90
CA ARG A 68 -7.77 -1.62 -6.74
C ARG A 68 -6.66 -2.31 -5.97
N ILE A 69 -6.35 -1.85 -4.75
CA ILE A 69 -5.39 -2.53 -3.86
C ILE A 69 -5.86 -3.95 -3.57
N ARG A 70 -7.15 -4.14 -3.30
CA ARG A 70 -7.72 -5.48 -3.06
C ARG A 70 -7.58 -6.37 -4.29
N GLU A 71 -7.90 -5.86 -5.48
CA GLU A 71 -7.76 -6.62 -6.74
C GLU A 71 -6.31 -7.01 -7.00
N PHE A 72 -5.36 -6.08 -6.78
CA PHE A 72 -3.93 -6.36 -6.85
C PHE A 72 -3.50 -7.46 -5.87
N CYS A 73 -3.88 -7.34 -4.59
CA CYS A 73 -3.57 -8.36 -3.61
C CYS A 73 -4.17 -9.72 -3.97
N GLN A 74 -5.39 -9.78 -4.51
CA GLN A 74 -6.02 -11.03 -4.95
C GLN A 74 -5.35 -11.66 -6.17
N HIS A 75 -4.69 -10.87 -7.01
CA HIS A 75 -3.92 -11.38 -8.14
C HIS A 75 -2.64 -12.09 -7.71
N TYR A 76 -2.03 -11.63 -6.61
CA TYR A 76 -0.73 -12.07 -6.13
C TYR A 76 -0.75 -12.93 -4.86
N HIS A 77 -1.88 -13.02 -4.15
CA HIS A 77 -2.07 -13.80 -2.94
C HIS A 77 -2.68 -15.18 -3.24
#